data_AF-A0A2J7QPZ3-F1
#
_entry.id   AF-A0A2J7QPZ3-F1
#
_cell.length_a   1.000
_cell.length_b   1.000
_cell.length_c   1.000
_cell.angle_alpha   90.00
_cell.angle_beta   90.00
_cell.angle_gamma   90.00
#
_symmetry.space_group_name_H-M   'P 1'
#
loop_
_entity.id
_entity.type
_entity.pdbx_description
1 polymer ?
#
loop_
_entity_poly.entity_id
_entity_poly.type
_entity_poly.pdbx_seq_one_letter_code
_entity_poly.pdbx_strand_id
1 'polypeptide(L)'
;MLSDSVCCRREKEGLLHLLELPIGTPLHPAPEAHPYLTVKSFSRSAAGQHTPYQDDLRPPAILYKTVCHLLTNIIERQGMEWCIVYDFVFDRLRAVRQDLVIQGLGSVDSIMVLEPTVRFHSYAGYRLCAEPLSKFDPTINRTHLLECLKQLLVLYDEVQLGCHDTPGTGARAEMEALYLLLTLGYSETLSRSLHLPRELREHHALKTAFAMSLAMWCGNYIRACALLPQLSPLLMCIAAQQLPLIRRALVCMWSVWTQCYNHVTCQSFCYILQWTNRNNKMRVLANKWSAYQK
;
A
#
# COMPACT_ATOMS: atom_id res chain seq x y z
N MET A 1 20.26 -12.05 -3.87
CA MET A 1 18.94 -11.47 -4.26
C MET A 1 18.81 -11.32 -5.78
N LEU A 2 19.91 -11.56 -6.51
CA LEU A 2 20.00 -11.74 -7.94
C LEU A 2 21.06 -12.86 -8.18
N SER A 3 20.97 -13.62 -9.26
CA SER A 3 21.98 -14.62 -9.61
C SER A 3 23.25 -13.96 -10.17
N ASP A 4 24.41 -14.58 -9.98
CA ASP A 4 25.71 -14.03 -10.40
C ASP A 4 25.78 -13.84 -11.92
N SER A 5 25.23 -14.79 -12.68
CA SER A 5 25.15 -14.71 -14.15
C SER A 5 24.37 -13.49 -14.64
N VAL A 6 23.32 -13.09 -13.90
CA VAL A 6 22.53 -11.90 -14.22
C VAL A 6 23.22 -10.63 -13.74
N CYS A 7 23.94 -10.66 -12.61
CA CYS A 7 24.76 -9.54 -12.16
C CYS A 7 25.82 -9.18 -13.20
N CYS A 8 26.62 -10.15 -13.65
CA CYS A 8 27.67 -9.92 -14.65
C CYS A 8 27.12 -9.38 -15.98
N ARG A 9 25.91 -9.80 -16.37
CA ARG A 9 25.25 -9.26 -17.57
C ARG A 9 24.87 -7.79 -17.39
N ARG A 10 24.25 -7.45 -16.25
CA ARG A 10 23.80 -6.09 -15.96
C ARG A 10 24.96 -5.10 -15.75
N GLU A 11 26.10 -5.55 -15.23
CA GLU A 11 27.34 -4.76 -15.17
C GLU A 11 27.81 -4.37 -16.58
N LYS A 12 27.93 -5.36 -17.47
CA LYS A 12 28.39 -5.17 -18.86
C LYS A 12 27.46 -4.27 -19.66
N GLU A 13 26.16 -4.36 -19.40
CA GLU A 13 25.12 -3.58 -20.09
C GLU A 13 24.84 -2.21 -19.42
N GLY A 14 25.49 -1.90 -18.29
CA GLY A 14 25.26 -0.63 -17.57
C GLY A 14 23.85 -0.49 -16.98
N LEU A 15 23.20 -1.61 -16.64
CA LEU A 15 21.81 -1.68 -16.19
C LEU A 15 21.64 -1.71 -14.66
N LEU A 16 22.69 -1.36 -13.91
CA LEU A 16 22.63 -1.26 -12.45
C LEU A 16 21.93 0.04 -12.03
N HIS A 17 20.91 -0.09 -11.19
CA HIS A 17 20.22 1.06 -10.63
C HIS A 17 21.07 1.70 -9.53
N LEU A 18 20.97 3.02 -9.32
CA LEU A 18 21.68 3.72 -8.24
C LEU A 18 21.40 3.13 -6.85
N LEU A 19 20.19 2.58 -6.66
CA LEU A 19 19.80 1.89 -5.43
C LEU A 19 20.49 0.55 -5.20
N GLU A 20 21.07 -0.04 -6.24
CA GLU A 20 21.81 -1.30 -6.20
C GLU A 20 23.32 -1.07 -5.98
N LEU A 21 23.75 0.19 -5.91
CA LEU A 21 25.15 0.58 -5.70
C LEU A 21 25.38 1.13 -4.28
N PRO A 22 26.57 0.97 -3.69
CA PRO A 22 26.95 1.68 -2.48
C PRO A 22 26.86 3.21 -2.63
N ILE A 23 26.61 3.92 -1.54
CA ILE A 23 26.54 5.39 -1.55
C ILE A 23 27.93 5.95 -1.91
N GLY A 24 27.98 6.89 -2.86
CA GLY A 24 29.22 7.52 -3.30
C GLY A 24 30.01 6.73 -4.36
N THR A 25 29.46 5.63 -4.87
CA THR A 25 30.09 4.87 -5.97
C THR A 25 30.18 5.77 -7.22
N PRO A 26 31.38 5.98 -7.79
CA PRO A 26 31.52 6.72 -9.04
C PRO A 26 30.86 5.93 -10.17
N LEU A 27 30.12 6.63 -11.04
CA LEU A 27 29.47 6.01 -12.21
C LEU A 27 30.43 5.76 -13.37
N HIS A 28 31.65 6.29 -13.27
CA HIS A 28 32.71 6.10 -14.25
C HIS A 28 34.02 5.74 -13.53
N PRO A 29 34.67 4.61 -13.86
CA PRO A 29 34.26 3.56 -14.82
C PRO A 29 32.96 2.84 -14.40
N ALA A 30 32.41 1.98 -15.27
CA ALA A 30 31.16 1.28 -14.99
C ALA A 30 31.20 0.57 -13.63
N PRO A 31 30.23 0.83 -12.74
CA PRO A 31 30.25 0.30 -11.38
C PRO A 31 30.00 -1.21 -11.37
N GLU A 32 30.65 -1.92 -10.44
CA GLU A 32 30.44 -3.34 -10.21
C GLU A 32 29.17 -3.60 -9.39
N ALA A 33 28.53 -4.74 -9.64
CA ALA A 33 27.35 -5.20 -8.92
C ALA A 33 27.72 -5.58 -7.49
N HIS A 34 27.08 -4.92 -6.53
CA HIS A 34 27.28 -5.28 -5.14
C HIS A 34 26.36 -6.47 -4.77
N PRO A 35 26.89 -7.64 -4.35
CA PRO A 35 26.12 -8.88 -4.18
C PRO A 35 24.93 -8.78 -3.21
N TYR A 36 25.03 -7.86 -2.25
CA TYR A 36 24.03 -7.63 -1.20
C TYR A 36 23.05 -6.49 -1.50
N LEU A 37 23.21 -5.77 -2.62
CA LEU A 37 22.33 -4.66 -3.00
C LEU A 37 21.59 -4.92 -4.33
N THR A 38 22.13 -5.80 -5.19
CA THR A 38 21.48 -6.11 -6.46
C THR A 38 20.23 -6.95 -6.27
N VAL A 39 19.13 -6.48 -6.86
CA VAL A 39 17.83 -7.16 -6.78
C VAL A 39 17.29 -7.39 -8.19
N LYS A 40 16.77 -8.60 -8.42
CA LYS A 40 16.12 -8.97 -9.68
C LYS A 40 14.98 -8.00 -10.04
N SER A 41 15.06 -7.38 -11.21
CA SER A 41 14.01 -6.55 -11.79
C SER A 41 12.85 -7.38 -12.33
N PHE A 42 11.66 -6.79 -12.40
CA PHE A 42 10.51 -7.47 -12.97
C PHE A 42 10.69 -7.65 -14.49
N SER A 43 10.34 -8.83 -14.99
CA SER A 43 10.36 -9.11 -16.44
C SER A 43 8.95 -9.44 -16.90
N ARG A 44 8.48 -8.79 -17.96
CA ARG A 44 7.19 -9.15 -18.57
C ARG A 44 7.35 -10.46 -19.33
N SER A 45 6.46 -11.41 -19.09
CA SER A 45 6.35 -12.60 -19.95
C SER A 45 5.92 -12.14 -21.35
N ALA A 46 6.86 -12.12 -22.29
CA ALA A 46 6.57 -11.87 -23.70
C ALA A 46 6.31 -13.19 -24.42
N ALA A 47 5.43 -13.18 -25.43
CA ALA A 47 5.21 -14.34 -26.28
C ALA A 47 6.55 -14.79 -26.90
N GLY A 48 6.93 -16.05 -26.68
CA GLY A 48 8.21 -16.62 -27.16
C GLY A 48 9.38 -16.53 -26.18
N GLN A 49 9.23 -15.95 -24.98
CA GLN A 49 10.25 -16.13 -23.94
C GLN A 49 10.21 -17.55 -23.38
N HIS A 50 11.37 -18.20 -23.32
CA HIS A 50 11.55 -19.47 -22.63
C HIS A 50 11.13 -19.32 -21.16
N THR A 51 10.53 -20.39 -20.61
CA THR A 51 10.30 -20.54 -19.18
C THR A 51 11.59 -20.18 -18.44
N PRO A 52 11.55 -19.31 -17.41
CA PRO A 52 12.77 -18.91 -16.72
C PRO A 52 13.48 -20.16 -16.17
N TYR A 53 14.81 -20.20 -16.32
CA TYR A 53 15.62 -21.27 -15.76
C TYR A 53 15.45 -21.29 -14.24
N GLN A 54 15.56 -22.48 -13.63
CA GLN A 54 15.43 -22.61 -12.17
C GLN A 54 16.41 -21.70 -11.42
N ASP A 55 17.63 -21.52 -11.96
CA ASP A 55 18.66 -20.64 -11.39
C ASP A 55 18.31 -19.15 -11.42
N ASP A 56 17.32 -18.75 -12.23
CA ASP A 56 16.83 -17.37 -12.29
C ASP A 56 15.75 -17.08 -11.24
N LEU A 57 15.20 -18.10 -10.57
CA LEU A 57 14.15 -17.96 -9.56
C LEU A 57 14.75 -17.90 -8.15
N ARG A 58 14.34 -16.91 -7.36
CA ARG A 58 14.74 -16.82 -5.95
C ARG A 58 13.99 -17.89 -5.14
N PRO A 59 14.67 -18.74 -4.35
CA PRO A 59 14.00 -19.70 -3.50
C PRO A 59 13.23 -18.99 -2.35
N PRO A 60 12.25 -19.65 -1.69
CA PRO A 60 11.34 -19.04 -0.72
C PRO A 60 12.04 -18.20 0.37
N ALA A 61 13.07 -18.76 1.01
CA ALA A 61 13.83 -18.07 2.05
C ALA A 61 14.52 -16.79 1.55
N ILE A 62 14.86 -16.72 0.26
CA ILE A 62 15.47 -15.54 -0.37
C ILE A 62 14.41 -14.53 -0.80
N LEU A 63 13.19 -14.96 -1.15
CA LEU A 63 12.08 -14.04 -1.44
C LEU A 63 11.78 -13.16 -0.23
N TYR A 64 11.54 -13.76 0.94
CA TYR A 64 11.26 -13.02 2.16
C TYR A 64 12.41 -12.09 2.55
N LYS A 65 13.66 -12.58 2.53
CA LYS A 65 14.86 -11.75 2.76
C LYS A 65 14.96 -10.57 1.79
N THR A 66 14.59 -10.78 0.53
CA THR A 66 14.58 -9.71 -0.48
C THR A 66 13.54 -8.65 -0.13
N VAL A 67 12.33 -9.05 0.28
CA VAL A 67 11.30 -8.10 0.73
C VAL A 67 11.77 -7.32 1.95
N CYS A 68 12.35 -7.99 2.95
CA CYS A 68 12.92 -7.32 4.11
C CYS A 68 13.96 -6.27 3.68
N HIS A 69 14.94 -6.66 2.85
CA HIS A 69 15.96 -5.74 2.34
C HIS A 69 15.36 -4.51 1.63
N LEU A 70 14.37 -4.71 0.76
CA LEU A 70 13.69 -3.62 0.07
C LEU A 70 13.00 -2.66 1.06
N LEU A 71 12.35 -3.20 2.08
CA LEU A 71 11.54 -2.39 3.00
C LEU A 71 12.31 -1.81 4.18
N THR A 72 13.48 -2.35 4.53
CA THR A 72 14.32 -1.85 5.63
C THR A 72 15.52 -1.06 5.12
N ASN A 73 16.24 -1.56 4.11
CA ASN A 73 17.48 -0.92 3.66
C ASN A 73 17.26 0.09 2.53
N ILE A 74 16.38 -0.24 1.58
CA ILE A 74 16.19 0.60 0.39
C ILE A 74 15.26 1.78 0.67
N ILE A 75 14.14 1.57 1.37
CA ILE A 75 13.19 2.65 1.69
C ILE A 75 13.81 3.75 2.57
N GLU A 76 14.72 3.38 3.48
CA GLU A 76 15.37 4.31 4.41
C GLU A 76 16.53 5.07 3.77
N ARG A 77 16.92 4.74 2.54
CA ARG A 77 18.07 5.35 1.89
C ARG A 77 17.81 6.84 1.62
N GLN A 78 18.70 7.67 2.15
CA GLN A 78 18.64 9.12 2.00
C GLN A 78 19.32 9.60 0.71
N GLY A 79 19.05 10.85 0.32
CA GLY A 79 19.70 11.50 -0.82
C GLY A 79 19.05 11.25 -2.18
N MET A 80 17.85 10.66 -2.22
CA MET A 80 17.06 10.53 -3.45
C MET A 80 15.60 10.90 -3.23
N GLU A 81 14.95 11.39 -4.28
CA GLU A 81 13.51 11.62 -4.27
C GLU A 81 12.78 10.29 -4.04
N TRP A 82 11.71 10.33 -3.24
CA TRP A 82 11.04 9.10 -2.86
C TRP A 82 10.24 8.44 -3.98
N CYS A 83 9.88 9.18 -5.04
CA CYS A 83 9.30 8.58 -6.25
C CYS A 83 10.28 7.60 -6.91
N ILE A 84 11.58 7.92 -6.96
CA ILE A 84 12.63 7.03 -7.49
C ILE A 84 12.76 5.77 -6.63
N VAL A 85 12.71 5.94 -5.30
CA VAL A 85 12.73 4.81 -4.35
C VAL A 85 11.48 3.95 -4.52
N TYR A 86 10.31 4.58 -4.68
CA TYR A 86 9.05 3.90 -4.92
C TYR A 86 9.10 3.09 -6.22
N ASP A 87 9.51 3.67 -7.35
CA ASP A 87 9.55 2.98 -8.65
C ASP A 87 10.45 1.75 -8.61
N PHE A 88 11.60 1.88 -7.96
CA PHE A 88 12.52 0.76 -7.74
C PHE A 88 11.88 -0.32 -6.87
N VAL A 89 11.40 0.01 -5.67
CA VAL A 89 10.83 -0.98 -4.75
C VAL A 89 9.57 -1.63 -5.35
N PHE A 90 8.72 -0.85 -6.00
CA PHE A 90 7.54 -1.31 -6.73
C PHE A 90 7.90 -2.35 -7.78
N ASP A 91 8.89 -2.06 -8.64
CA ASP A 91 9.37 -3.01 -9.65
C ASP A 91 9.94 -4.29 -9.02
N ARG A 92 10.81 -4.15 -8.01
CA ARG A 92 11.45 -5.30 -7.36
C ARG A 92 10.46 -6.17 -6.60
N LEU A 93 9.45 -5.60 -5.95
CA LEU A 93 8.36 -6.36 -5.31
C LEU A 93 7.51 -7.12 -6.35
N ARG A 94 7.26 -6.55 -7.53
CA ARG A 94 6.61 -7.27 -8.63
C ARG A 94 7.43 -8.47 -9.09
N ALA A 95 8.76 -8.32 -9.17
CA ALA A 95 9.65 -9.43 -9.48
C ALA A 95 9.57 -10.53 -8.41
N VAL A 96 9.55 -10.16 -7.12
CA VAL A 96 9.43 -11.13 -6.01
C VAL A 96 8.10 -11.89 -6.11
N ARG A 97 6.99 -11.18 -6.33
CA ARG A 97 5.67 -11.79 -6.52
C ARG A 97 5.61 -12.69 -7.75
N GLN A 98 6.27 -12.31 -8.84
CA GLN A 98 6.37 -13.13 -10.04
C GLN A 98 7.09 -14.45 -9.76
N ASP A 99 8.22 -14.42 -9.05
CA ASP A 99 8.95 -15.64 -8.69
C ASP A 99 8.10 -16.56 -7.78
N LEU A 100 7.31 -15.98 -6.87
CA LEU A 100 6.39 -16.71 -6.00
C LEU A 100 5.30 -17.43 -6.82
N VAL A 101 4.70 -16.75 -7.80
CA VAL A 101 3.67 -17.33 -8.68
C VAL A 101 4.26 -18.43 -9.56
N ILE A 102 5.43 -18.21 -10.16
CA ILE A 102 6.07 -19.19 -11.05
C ILE A 102 6.44 -20.47 -10.28
N GLN A 103 6.89 -20.34 -9.04
CA GLN A 103 7.25 -21.48 -8.20
C GLN A 103 6.04 -22.20 -7.58
N GLY A 104 4.84 -21.59 -7.61
CA GLY A 104 3.64 -22.16 -6.99
C GLY A 104 3.78 -22.36 -5.47
N LEU A 105 4.37 -21.37 -4.78
CA LEU A 105 4.64 -21.49 -3.33
C LEU A 105 3.35 -21.56 -2.50
N GLY A 106 3.45 -22.23 -1.34
CA GLY A 106 2.33 -22.42 -0.42
C GLY A 106 1.81 -21.13 0.22
N SER A 107 0.67 -21.24 0.92
CA SER A 107 -0.04 -20.08 1.46
C SER A 107 0.79 -19.31 2.51
N VAL A 108 1.57 -19.99 3.36
CA VAL A 108 2.40 -19.34 4.40
C VAL A 108 3.50 -18.46 3.79
N ASP A 109 4.31 -19.01 2.87
CA ASP A 109 5.37 -18.25 2.18
C ASP A 109 4.77 -17.06 1.41
N SER A 110 3.61 -17.29 0.80
CA SER A 110 2.90 -16.26 0.06
C SER A 110 2.43 -15.12 0.96
N ILE A 111 1.89 -15.44 2.13
CA ILE A 111 1.47 -14.43 3.12
C ILE A 111 2.67 -13.61 3.60
N MET A 112 3.81 -14.25 3.91
CA MET A 112 5.02 -13.57 4.37
C MET A 112 5.57 -12.53 3.36
N VAL A 113 5.33 -12.73 2.06
CA VAL A 113 5.69 -11.78 1.00
C VAL A 113 4.61 -10.73 0.79
N LEU A 114 3.34 -11.12 0.78
CA LEU A 114 2.22 -10.24 0.41
C LEU A 114 1.88 -9.23 1.51
N GLU A 115 1.91 -9.62 2.77
CA GLU A 115 1.67 -8.72 3.91
C GLU A 115 2.54 -7.44 3.85
N PRO A 116 3.88 -7.53 3.87
CA PRO A 116 4.74 -6.36 3.76
C PRO A 116 4.55 -5.59 2.45
N THR A 117 4.23 -6.28 1.35
CA THR A 117 3.93 -5.64 0.06
C THR A 117 2.68 -4.77 0.13
N VAL A 118 1.61 -5.25 0.77
CA VAL A 118 0.38 -4.48 1.02
C VAL A 118 0.67 -3.25 1.88
N ARG A 119 1.47 -3.40 2.94
CA ARG A 119 1.87 -2.27 3.81
C ARG A 119 2.66 -1.22 3.02
N PHE A 120 3.58 -1.65 2.16
CA PHE A 120 4.33 -0.76 1.27
C PHE A 120 3.41 0.06 0.36
N HIS A 121 2.54 -0.58 -0.43
CA HIS A 121 1.66 0.14 -1.35
C HIS A 121 0.66 1.06 -0.61
N SER A 122 0.21 0.65 0.57
CA SER A 122 -0.68 1.45 1.43
C SER A 122 0.00 2.75 1.86
N TYR A 123 1.23 2.64 2.35
CA TYR A 123 2.04 3.79 2.73
C TYR A 123 2.43 4.64 1.51
N ALA A 124 2.84 4.02 0.40
CA ALA A 124 3.23 4.70 -0.82
C ALA A 124 2.12 5.57 -1.38
N GLY A 125 0.90 5.03 -1.45
CA GLY A 125 -0.28 5.77 -1.90
C GLY A 125 -0.55 7.02 -1.07
N TYR A 126 -0.29 6.97 0.25
CA TYR A 126 -0.40 8.15 1.10
C TYR A 126 0.80 9.09 1.01
N ARG A 127 2.01 8.55 0.87
CA ARG A 127 3.23 9.35 0.86
C ARG A 127 3.34 10.19 -0.42
N LEU A 128 3.05 9.59 -1.57
CA LEU A 128 3.14 10.21 -2.89
C LEU A 128 1.83 10.82 -3.36
N CYS A 129 0.78 10.88 -2.53
CA CYS A 129 -0.51 11.43 -2.95
C CYS A 129 -0.44 12.88 -3.43
N ALA A 130 0.60 13.63 -3.07
CA ALA A 130 0.79 15.02 -3.46
C ALA A 130 1.73 15.20 -4.67
N GLU A 131 2.33 14.12 -5.17
CA GLU A 131 3.24 14.17 -6.31
C GLU A 131 2.45 14.25 -7.63
N PRO A 132 3.02 14.88 -8.68
CA PRO A 132 2.39 14.92 -10.00
C PRO A 132 2.31 13.52 -10.62
N LEU A 133 1.35 13.32 -11.53
CA LEU A 133 1.15 12.05 -12.25
C LEU A 133 2.38 11.58 -13.04
N SER A 134 3.26 12.50 -13.44
CA SER A 134 4.53 12.16 -14.10
C SER A 134 5.54 11.47 -13.17
N LYS A 135 5.39 11.62 -11.85
CA LYS A 135 6.24 10.99 -10.82
C LYS A 135 5.55 9.84 -10.09
N PHE A 136 4.22 9.82 -10.03
CA PHE A 136 3.47 8.78 -9.33
C PHE A 136 2.08 8.59 -9.93
N ASP A 137 1.79 7.36 -10.36
CA ASP A 137 0.43 6.97 -10.77
C ASP A 137 -0.33 6.33 -9.59
N PRO A 138 -1.28 7.04 -8.97
CA PRO A 138 -2.06 6.50 -7.85
C PRO A 138 -2.97 5.34 -8.26
N THR A 139 -3.37 5.26 -9.53
CA THR A 139 -4.23 4.20 -10.05
C THR A 139 -3.45 2.90 -10.14
N ILE A 140 -2.24 2.93 -10.71
CA ILE A 140 -1.37 1.75 -10.80
C ILE A 140 -1.03 1.23 -9.40
N ASN A 141 -0.64 2.11 -8.46
CA ASN A 141 -0.35 1.72 -7.09
C ASN A 141 -1.57 1.08 -6.42
N ARG A 142 -2.75 1.69 -6.58
CA ARG A 142 -4.00 1.19 -6.00
C ARG A 142 -4.42 -0.15 -6.57
N THR A 143 -4.24 -0.37 -7.87
CA THR A 143 -4.52 -1.66 -8.53
C THR A 143 -3.67 -2.76 -7.91
N HIS A 144 -2.35 -2.56 -7.83
CA HIS A 144 -1.47 -3.57 -7.23
C HIS A 144 -1.70 -3.77 -5.72
N LEU A 145 -2.03 -2.70 -4.99
CA LEU A 145 -2.45 -2.81 -3.60
C LEU A 145 -3.67 -3.74 -3.46
N LEU A 146 -4.72 -3.51 -4.26
CA LEU A 146 -5.93 -4.32 -4.21
C LEU A 146 -5.71 -5.75 -4.68
N GLU A 147 -4.90 -5.98 -5.71
CA GLU A 147 -4.50 -7.32 -6.16
C GLU A 147 -3.80 -8.09 -5.04
N CYS A 148 -2.76 -7.50 -4.44
CA CYS A 148 -2.02 -8.14 -3.35
C CYS A 148 -2.92 -8.41 -2.15
N LEU A 149 -3.76 -7.44 -1.79
CA LEU A 149 -4.63 -7.56 -0.62
C LEU A 149 -5.70 -8.63 -0.85
N LYS A 150 -6.39 -8.63 -1.99
CA LYS A 150 -7.39 -9.67 -2.29
C LYS A 150 -6.78 -11.06 -2.33
N GLN A 151 -5.60 -11.22 -2.93
CA GLN A 151 -4.86 -12.48 -2.90
C GLN A 151 -4.56 -12.91 -1.46
N LEU A 152 -4.06 -11.98 -0.63
CA LEU A 152 -3.77 -12.23 0.77
C LEU A 152 -5.01 -12.64 1.58
N LEU A 153 -6.16 -12.02 1.31
CA LEU A 153 -7.43 -12.37 1.95
C LEU A 153 -7.89 -13.79 1.61
N VAL A 154 -7.72 -14.24 0.36
CA VAL A 154 -8.00 -15.63 -0.04
C VAL A 154 -7.07 -16.60 0.69
N LEU A 155 -5.77 -16.30 0.73
CA LEU A 155 -4.80 -17.14 1.45
C LEU A 155 -5.11 -17.24 2.95
N TYR A 156 -5.58 -16.16 3.58
CA TYR A 156 -6.03 -16.20 4.96
C TYR A 156 -7.26 -17.06 5.18
N ASP A 157 -8.15 -17.16 4.19
CA ASP A 157 -9.34 -18.01 4.26
C ASP A 157 -8.97 -19.50 4.13
N GLU A 158 -7.87 -19.82 3.44
CA GLU A 158 -7.32 -21.18 3.30
C GLU A 158 -6.58 -21.68 4.56
N VAL A 159 -5.97 -20.76 5.31
CA VAL A 159 -5.12 -21.11 6.45
C VAL A 159 -5.92 -21.12 7.76
N GLN A 160 -5.80 -22.19 8.54
CA GLN A 160 -6.46 -22.32 9.85
C GLN A 160 -5.82 -21.41 10.90
N LEU A 161 -6.60 -20.53 11.53
CA LEU A 161 -6.14 -19.68 12.64
C LEU A 161 -5.57 -20.52 13.78
N GLY A 162 -4.36 -20.18 14.26
CA GLY A 162 -3.82 -20.72 15.52
C GLY A 162 -2.88 -21.92 15.39
N CYS A 163 -2.48 -22.34 14.18
CA CYS A 163 -1.34 -23.25 14.05
C CYS A 163 -0.01 -22.47 14.22
N HIS A 164 1.04 -23.13 14.72
CA HIS A 164 2.33 -22.49 15.02
C HIS A 164 2.98 -21.77 13.82
N ASP A 165 2.64 -22.18 12.59
CA ASP A 165 3.16 -21.62 11.35
C ASP A 165 2.23 -20.56 10.71
N THR A 166 1.14 -20.16 11.40
CA THR A 166 0.24 -19.12 10.90
C THR A 166 0.69 -17.71 11.24
N PRO A 167 0.44 -16.74 10.34
CA PRO A 167 0.50 -15.33 10.66
C PRO A 167 -0.44 -15.01 11.82
N GLY A 168 0.02 -14.17 12.77
CA GLY A 168 -0.76 -13.84 13.95
C GLY A 168 -2.09 -13.15 13.62
N THR A 169 -3.12 -13.39 14.44
CA THR A 169 -4.48 -12.84 14.30
C THR A 169 -4.51 -11.32 14.09
N GLY A 170 -3.55 -10.59 14.66
CA GLY A 170 -3.42 -9.14 14.50
C GLY A 170 -3.09 -8.70 13.06
N ALA A 171 -2.21 -9.40 12.36
CA ALA A 171 -1.86 -9.08 10.98
C ALA A 171 -3.05 -9.30 10.04
N ARG A 172 -3.75 -10.43 10.16
CA ARG A 172 -4.99 -10.68 9.40
C ARG A 172 -6.05 -9.61 9.68
N ALA A 173 -6.27 -9.25 10.94
CA ALA A 173 -7.24 -8.21 11.30
C ALA A 173 -6.87 -6.83 10.71
N GLU A 174 -5.58 -6.49 10.64
CA GLU A 174 -5.10 -5.27 9.97
C GLU A 174 -5.41 -5.31 8.47
N MET A 175 -5.19 -6.43 7.79
CA MET A 175 -5.44 -6.59 6.34
C MET A 175 -6.93 -6.54 6.00
N GLU A 176 -7.78 -7.19 6.80
CA GLU A 176 -9.25 -7.09 6.66
C GLU A 176 -9.75 -5.65 6.90
N ALA A 177 -9.17 -4.96 7.89
CA ALA A 177 -9.47 -3.55 8.15
C ALA A 177 -9.02 -2.65 6.98
N LEU A 178 -7.83 -2.89 6.41
CA LEU A 178 -7.34 -2.19 5.21
C LEU A 178 -8.31 -2.38 4.04
N TYR A 179 -8.84 -3.59 3.85
CA TYR A 179 -9.77 -3.88 2.76
C TYR A 179 -11.09 -3.12 2.89
N LEU A 180 -11.67 -3.09 4.10
CA LEU A 180 -12.85 -2.27 4.40
C LEU A 180 -12.60 -0.77 4.13
N LEU A 181 -11.43 -0.26 4.53
CA LEU A 181 -11.09 1.16 4.33
C LEU A 181 -10.76 1.48 2.86
N LEU A 182 -10.22 0.54 2.09
CA LEU A 182 -10.00 0.72 0.66
C LEU A 182 -11.32 0.74 -0.12
N THR A 183 -12.35 0.08 0.39
CA THR A 183 -13.67 -0.08 -0.24
C THR A 183 -14.78 0.50 0.67
N LEU A 184 -14.52 1.68 1.24
CA LEU A 184 -15.44 2.31 2.18
C LEU A 184 -16.86 2.43 1.62
N GLY A 185 -17.84 1.94 2.39
CA GLY A 185 -19.25 2.03 2.04
C GLY A 185 -19.72 0.98 1.02
N TYR A 186 -18.88 0.04 0.60
CA TYR A 186 -19.31 -1.06 -0.26
C TYR A 186 -19.95 -2.17 0.59
N SER A 187 -21.15 -2.62 0.20
CA SER A 187 -21.90 -3.64 0.93
C SER A 187 -21.23 -5.02 0.91
N GLU A 188 -20.52 -5.35 -0.16
CA GLU A 188 -19.79 -6.62 -0.31
C GLU A 188 -18.73 -6.79 0.79
N THR A 189 -17.94 -5.75 1.07
CA THR A 189 -16.85 -5.84 2.04
C THR A 189 -17.36 -5.75 3.48
N LEU A 190 -18.44 -5.01 3.72
CA LEU A 190 -19.20 -5.08 4.97
C LEU A 190 -19.73 -6.50 5.21
N SER A 191 -20.34 -7.13 4.21
CA SER A 191 -20.83 -8.50 4.31
C SER A 191 -19.71 -9.49 4.64
N ARG A 192 -18.57 -9.43 3.91
CA ARG A 192 -17.39 -10.26 4.20
C ARG A 192 -16.97 -10.13 5.67
N SER A 193 -16.85 -8.90 6.17
CA SER A 193 -16.39 -8.67 7.54
C SER A 193 -17.31 -9.24 8.62
N LEU A 194 -18.62 -9.35 8.35
CA LEU A 194 -19.60 -9.96 9.26
C LEU A 194 -19.46 -11.49 9.32
N HIS A 195 -18.99 -12.12 8.24
CA HIS A 195 -18.77 -13.57 8.16
C HIS A 195 -17.42 -14.00 8.75
N LEU A 196 -16.55 -13.06 9.15
CA LEU A 196 -15.28 -13.41 9.76
C LEU A 196 -15.46 -14.04 11.16
N PRO A 197 -14.51 -14.91 11.58
CA PRO A 197 -14.43 -15.43 12.94
C PRO A 197 -14.58 -14.34 14.01
N ARG A 198 -15.22 -14.70 15.13
CA ARG A 198 -15.49 -13.75 16.24
C ARG A 198 -14.21 -13.07 16.73
N GLU A 199 -13.11 -13.79 16.84
CA GLU A 199 -11.83 -13.24 17.29
C GLU A 199 -11.35 -12.07 16.43
N LEU A 200 -11.50 -12.17 15.11
CA LEU A 200 -11.16 -11.08 14.19
C LEU A 200 -12.15 -9.93 14.30
N ARG A 201 -13.46 -10.23 14.35
CA ARG A 201 -14.53 -9.21 14.52
C ARG A 201 -14.40 -8.43 15.83
N GLU A 202 -13.84 -9.05 16.86
CA GLU A 202 -13.60 -8.40 18.15
C GLU A 202 -12.37 -7.47 18.13
N HIS A 203 -11.47 -7.63 17.15
CA HIS A 203 -10.24 -6.86 17.05
C HIS A 203 -10.49 -5.36 16.78
N HIS A 204 -9.81 -4.50 17.53
CA HIS A 204 -10.04 -3.05 17.51
C HIS A 204 -9.92 -2.43 16.11
N ALA A 205 -8.90 -2.81 15.34
CA ALA A 205 -8.68 -2.30 13.98
C ALA A 205 -9.88 -2.59 13.07
N LEU A 206 -10.42 -3.80 13.14
CA LEU A 206 -11.52 -4.24 12.31
C LEU A 206 -12.83 -3.58 12.74
N LYS A 207 -13.10 -3.48 14.05
CA LYS A 207 -14.27 -2.76 14.58
C LYS A 207 -14.33 -1.30 14.12
N THR A 208 -13.21 -0.59 14.23
CA THR A 208 -13.13 0.82 13.83
C THR A 208 -13.33 0.98 12.33
N ALA A 209 -12.67 0.14 11.51
CA ALA A 209 -12.83 0.15 10.05
C ALA A 209 -14.27 -0.20 9.63
N PHE A 210 -14.89 -1.20 10.27
CA PHE A 210 -16.27 -1.59 10.03
C PHE A 210 -17.24 -0.46 10.36
N ALA A 211 -17.11 0.14 11.55
CA ALA A 211 -17.96 1.25 11.97
C ALA A 211 -17.82 2.46 11.04
N MET A 212 -16.63 2.72 10.51
CA MET A 212 -16.38 3.77 9.52
C MET A 212 -17.02 3.44 8.17
N SER A 213 -16.87 2.20 7.69
CA SER A 213 -17.49 1.74 6.43
C SER A 213 -19.02 1.72 6.51
N LEU A 214 -19.59 1.32 7.65
CA LEU A 214 -21.04 1.36 7.90
C LEU A 214 -21.54 2.80 7.95
N ALA A 215 -20.82 3.71 8.61
CA ALA A 215 -21.15 5.13 8.61
C ALA A 215 -21.17 5.71 7.20
N MET A 216 -20.21 5.31 6.35
CA MET A 216 -20.18 5.68 4.93
C MET A 216 -21.38 5.12 4.16
N TRP A 217 -21.70 3.84 4.35
CA TRP A 217 -22.85 3.18 3.70
C TRP A 217 -24.19 3.84 4.09
N CYS A 218 -24.35 4.29 5.34
CA CYS A 218 -25.52 5.02 5.81
C CYS A 218 -25.51 6.53 5.45
N GLY A 219 -24.52 7.03 4.72
CA GLY A 219 -24.40 8.47 4.41
C GLY A 219 -24.03 9.36 5.60
N ASN A 220 -23.56 8.79 6.71
CA ASN A 220 -23.11 9.52 7.90
C ASN A 220 -21.62 9.86 7.82
N TYR A 221 -21.28 10.77 6.92
CA TYR A 221 -19.90 11.21 6.65
C TYR A 221 -19.21 11.85 7.86
N ILE A 222 -19.97 12.54 8.73
CA ILE A 222 -19.44 13.17 9.94
C ILE A 222 -18.95 12.11 10.92
N ARG A 223 -19.74 11.04 11.13
CA ARG A 223 -19.34 9.91 11.98
C ARG A 223 -18.12 9.20 11.40
N ALA A 224 -18.06 8.99 10.09
CA ALA A 224 -16.90 8.39 9.44
C ALA A 224 -15.62 9.19 9.71
N CYS A 225 -15.66 10.52 9.58
CA CYS A 225 -14.55 11.41 9.89
C CYS A 225 -14.17 11.40 11.38
N ALA A 226 -15.16 11.30 12.29
CA ALA A 226 -14.92 11.28 13.73
C ALA A 226 -14.15 10.03 14.20
N LEU A 227 -14.18 8.93 13.42
CA LEU A 227 -13.47 7.69 13.70
C LEU A 227 -12.00 7.71 13.24
N LEU A 228 -11.59 8.64 12.38
CA LEU A 228 -10.22 8.73 11.86
C LEU A 228 -9.12 8.70 12.94
N PRO A 229 -9.23 9.41 14.08
CA PRO A 229 -8.19 9.40 15.11
C PRO A 229 -8.00 8.07 15.83
N GLN A 230 -8.95 7.13 15.69
CA GLN A 230 -8.90 5.80 16.31
C GLN A 230 -8.17 4.77 15.44
N LEU A 231 -7.79 5.14 14.21
CA LEU A 231 -7.09 4.26 13.28
C LEU A 231 -5.58 4.21 13.60
N SER A 232 -4.96 3.05 13.39
CA SER A 232 -3.50 2.94 13.38
C SER A 232 -2.90 3.78 12.25
N PRO A 233 -1.61 4.15 12.31
CA PRO A 233 -0.99 5.01 11.29
C PRO A 233 -1.16 4.48 9.86
N LEU A 234 -1.01 3.17 9.66
CA LEU A 234 -1.17 2.54 8.34
C LEU A 234 -2.63 2.59 7.86
N LEU A 235 -3.60 2.28 8.73
CA LEU A 235 -5.02 2.38 8.39
C LEU A 235 -5.43 3.82 8.09
N MET A 236 -4.85 4.78 8.82
CA MET A 236 -5.04 6.20 8.56
C MET A 236 -4.50 6.62 7.18
N CYS A 237 -3.38 6.04 6.71
CA CYS A 237 -2.87 6.28 5.35
C CYS A 237 -3.91 5.90 4.28
N ILE A 238 -4.63 4.79 4.46
CA ILE A 238 -5.70 4.38 3.54
C ILE A 238 -6.94 5.25 3.68
N ALA A 239 -7.41 5.47 4.92
CA ALA A 239 -8.60 6.28 5.16
C ALA A 239 -8.43 7.72 4.64
N ALA A 240 -7.21 8.28 4.74
CA ALA A 240 -6.87 9.57 4.17
C ALA A 240 -7.06 9.61 2.65
N GLN A 241 -6.76 8.53 1.93
CA GLN A 241 -6.97 8.44 0.47
C GLN A 241 -8.45 8.47 0.08
N GLN A 242 -9.37 8.13 1.00
CA GLN A 242 -10.82 8.19 0.76
C GLN A 242 -11.46 9.52 1.15
N LEU A 243 -10.74 10.40 1.86
CA LEU A 243 -11.26 11.72 2.26
C LEU A 243 -11.83 12.57 1.11
N PRO A 244 -11.28 12.58 -0.12
CA PRO A 244 -11.88 13.34 -1.22
C PRO A 244 -13.30 12.92 -1.55
N LEU A 245 -13.61 11.63 -1.46
CA LEU A 245 -14.95 11.11 -1.68
C LEU A 245 -15.91 11.66 -0.61
N ILE A 246 -15.48 11.60 0.65
CA ILE A 246 -16.24 12.11 1.81
C ILE A 246 -16.47 13.62 1.67
N ARG A 247 -15.42 14.37 1.33
CA ARG A 247 -15.48 15.84 1.17
C ARG A 247 -16.41 16.25 0.03
N ARG A 248 -16.34 15.57 -1.13
CA ARG A 248 -17.27 15.85 -2.25
C ARG A 248 -18.72 15.63 -1.85
N ALA A 249 -19.01 14.52 -1.15
CA ALA A 249 -20.36 14.25 -0.66
C ALA A 249 -20.84 15.34 0.32
N LEU A 250 -19.99 15.73 1.28
CA LEU A 250 -20.29 16.80 2.23
C LEU A 250 -20.51 18.17 1.56
N VAL A 251 -19.74 18.51 0.51
CA VAL A 251 -19.94 19.73 -0.27
C VAL A 251 -21.26 19.71 -1.03
N CYS A 252 -21.61 18.60 -1.68
CA CYS A 252 -22.91 18.45 -2.33
C CYS A 252 -24.07 18.56 -1.34
N MET A 253 -23.95 17.92 -0.16
CA MET A 253 -24.96 18.05 0.88
C MET A 253 -25.09 19.50 1.36
N TRP A 254 -23.95 20.18 1.53
CA TRP A 254 -23.93 21.56 1.99
C TRP A 254 -24.51 22.52 0.95
N SER A 255 -24.24 22.35 -0.35
CA SER A 255 -24.80 23.23 -1.38
C SER A 255 -26.32 23.18 -1.42
N VAL A 256 -26.92 21.99 -1.24
CA VAL A 256 -28.38 21.83 -1.10
C VAL A 256 -28.86 22.45 0.22
N TRP A 257 -28.14 22.22 1.32
CA TRP A 257 -28.54 22.71 2.63
C TRP A 257 -28.50 24.24 2.73
N THR A 258 -27.51 24.90 2.12
CA THR A 258 -27.42 26.38 2.06
C THR A 258 -28.53 27.01 1.22
N GLN A 259 -29.10 26.29 0.25
CA GLN A 259 -30.28 26.77 -0.48
C GLN A 259 -31.53 26.77 0.42
N CYS A 260 -31.56 25.94 1.46
CA CYS A 260 -32.69 25.81 2.38
C CYS A 260 -32.48 26.52 3.74
N TYR A 261 -31.23 26.74 4.17
CA TYR A 261 -30.89 27.21 5.53
C TYR A 261 -29.65 28.13 5.54
N ASN A 262 -29.80 29.35 6.08
CA ASN A 262 -28.77 30.42 6.05
C ASN A 262 -27.76 30.43 7.22
N HIS A 263 -27.69 29.39 8.06
CA HIS A 263 -27.09 29.52 9.41
C HIS A 263 -25.76 28.77 9.66
N VAL A 264 -25.15 28.07 8.70
CA VAL A 264 -23.82 27.45 8.93
C VAL A 264 -22.70 28.32 8.39
N THR A 265 -21.78 28.69 9.30
CA THR A 265 -20.59 29.46 8.98
C THR A 265 -19.58 28.63 8.17
N CYS A 266 -18.86 29.28 7.26
CA CYS A 266 -17.79 28.65 6.46
C CYS A 266 -16.73 27.97 7.36
N GLN A 267 -16.48 28.51 8.55
CA GLN A 267 -15.53 27.94 9.51
C GLN A 267 -15.95 26.57 10.06
N SER A 268 -17.22 26.42 10.45
CA SER A 268 -17.77 25.13 10.88
C SER A 268 -17.70 24.09 9.75
N PHE A 269 -17.91 24.53 8.52
CA PHE A 269 -17.84 23.67 7.34
C PHE A 269 -16.41 23.19 7.04
N CYS A 270 -15.40 24.07 7.11
CA CYS A 270 -13.99 23.70 6.97
C CYS A 270 -13.52 22.67 8.01
N TYR A 271 -14.02 22.78 9.25
CA TYR A 271 -13.76 21.79 10.30
C TYR A 271 -14.40 20.43 9.98
N ILE A 272 -15.66 20.41 9.54
CA ILE A 272 -16.38 19.20 9.13
C ILE A 272 -15.65 18.48 7.98
N LEU A 273 -15.17 19.24 6.99
CA LEU A 273 -14.39 18.74 5.86
C LEU A 273 -12.99 18.22 6.24
N GLN A 274 -12.60 18.29 7.52
CA GLN A 274 -11.27 17.93 8.00
C GLN A 274 -10.16 18.77 7.33
N TRP A 275 -10.47 20.00 6.89
CA TRP A 275 -9.47 20.94 6.39
C TRP A 275 -8.74 21.63 7.53
N THR A 276 -9.47 22.02 8.58
CA THR A 276 -8.88 22.64 9.76
C THR A 276 -9.05 21.77 11.01
N ASN A 277 -8.18 21.95 12.00
CA ASN A 277 -8.36 21.40 13.34
C ASN A 277 -9.27 22.30 14.19
N ARG A 278 -9.53 21.91 15.45
CA ARG A 278 -10.36 22.71 16.37
C ARG A 278 -9.83 24.14 16.63
N ASN A 279 -8.54 24.37 16.39
CA ASN A 279 -7.87 25.67 16.52
C ASN A 279 -7.79 26.42 15.18
N ASN A 280 -8.58 26.01 14.19
CA ASN A 280 -8.62 26.57 12.84
C ASN A 280 -7.30 26.50 12.05
N LYS A 281 -6.34 25.66 12.47
CA LYS A 281 -5.10 25.40 11.71
C LYS A 281 -5.33 24.33 10.67
N MET A 282 -4.79 24.52 9.46
CA MET A 282 -4.83 23.52 8.39
C MET A 282 -4.26 22.19 8.87
N ARG A 283 -4.99 21.09 8.64
CA ARG A 283 -4.51 19.75 8.92
C ARG A 283 -3.42 19.38 7.93
N VAL A 284 -2.46 18.56 8.36
CA VAL A 284 -1.44 17.97 7.46
C VAL A 284 -2.09 17.21 6.29
N LEU A 285 -3.24 16.58 6.56
CA LEU A 285 -4.13 15.92 5.58
C LEU A 285 -4.90 16.89 4.66
N ALA A 286 -4.77 18.20 4.86
CA ALA A 286 -5.30 19.23 3.97
C ALA A 286 -4.18 19.77 3.06
N ASN A 287 -2.98 19.97 3.59
CA ASN A 287 -1.82 20.49 2.85
C ASN A 287 -1.26 19.50 1.82
N LYS A 288 -1.26 18.19 2.12
CA LYS A 288 -0.88 17.17 1.12
C LYS A 288 -1.86 17.08 -0.06
N TRP A 289 -3.03 17.71 0.04
CA TRP A 289 -4.14 17.52 -0.89
C TRP A 289 -4.45 18.73 -1.76
N SER A 290 -4.00 19.94 -1.41
CA SER A 290 -4.06 21.10 -2.32
C SER A 290 -3.27 20.87 -3.61
N ALA A 291 -2.35 19.91 -3.63
CA ALA A 291 -1.62 19.47 -4.82
C ALA A 291 -2.44 18.56 -5.76
N TYR A 292 -3.54 17.95 -5.28
CA TYR A 292 -4.38 17.02 -6.05
C TYR A 292 -5.35 17.72 -7.01
N GLN A 293 -5.46 19.04 -6.94
CA GLN A 293 -6.44 19.86 -7.69
C GLN A 293 -5.80 20.73 -8.78
N LYS A 294 -4.48 20.60 -9.01
CA LYS A 294 -3.79 21.19 -10.16
C LYS A 294 -3.47 20.10 -11.17
#